data_AF-A0AAQ0FFH7-F1
#
_entry.id   AF-A0AAQ0FFH7-F1
#
_cell.length_a   1.000
_cell.length_b   1.000
_cell.length_c   1.000
_cell.angle_alpha   90.00
_cell.angle_beta   90.00
_cell.angle_gamma   90.00
#
_symmetry.space_group_name_H-M   'P 1'
#
loop_
_entity.id
_entity.type
_entity.pdbx_description
1 polymer ?
#
loop_
_entity_poly.entity_id
_entity_poly.type
_entity_poly.pdbx_seq_one_letter_code
_entity_poly.pdbx_strand_id
1 'polypeptide(L)'
;MGFTFDGNRVAYYSHGLDLDLMPPAKYVGIGKYTGELNDRYRPEIEQMQRILANNEIASVPGRNVGSVLSYSFDRDGTRYQGQLQYRSSDEINGKLLFLYELAQDLLDHGTPEINLHPTFAARSEAGNLVVDVVFGNDGTQEVVIDGPEKWLSRRALLNGQYFLISADNDAGARFQVALVEKYLSAASRACASVISVKPGQSVKVEFVVPHDALTFDPGASRQRIPGGTYQMFGVANVNIQSPSEMKGKAFIQMDKLSDVDLTER
;
A
#
# COMPACT_ATOMS: atom_id res chain seq x y z
N MET A 1 4.68 1.52 -9.78
CA MET A 1 3.73 0.75 -10.59
C MET A 1 4.53 -0.33 -11.29
N GLY A 2 4.11 -1.59 -11.24
CA GLY A 2 4.83 -2.70 -11.87
C GLY A 2 3.94 -3.50 -12.83
N PHE A 3 4.46 -3.84 -14.00
CA PHE A 3 3.78 -4.72 -14.95
C PHE A 3 4.69 -5.83 -15.45
N THR A 4 4.10 -6.99 -15.71
CA THR A 4 4.71 -8.04 -16.53
C THR A 4 3.75 -8.45 -17.63
N PHE A 5 4.28 -8.65 -18.83
CA PHE A 5 3.53 -9.06 -20.01
C PHE A 5 4.06 -10.40 -20.48
N ASP A 6 3.18 -11.40 -20.64
CA ASP A 6 3.50 -12.73 -21.13
C ASP A 6 2.49 -13.13 -22.22
N GLY A 7 2.89 -12.97 -23.48
CA GLY A 7 2.01 -13.19 -24.63
C GLY A 7 0.76 -12.31 -24.56
N ASN A 8 -0.39 -12.93 -24.35
CA ASN A 8 -1.67 -12.23 -24.18
C ASN A 8 -2.07 -11.99 -22.72
N ARG A 9 -1.24 -12.38 -21.75
CA ARG A 9 -1.52 -12.18 -20.33
C ARG A 9 -0.75 -10.96 -19.83
N VAL A 10 -1.40 -10.14 -19.02
CA VAL A 10 -0.78 -9.06 -18.27
C VAL A 10 -0.96 -9.31 -16.78
N ALA A 11 0.06 -8.98 -16.00
CA ALA A 11 -0.04 -8.85 -14.55
C ALA A 11 0.35 -7.44 -14.12
N TYR A 12 -0.48 -6.85 -13.27
CA TYR A 12 -0.24 -5.60 -12.57
C TYR A 12 0.08 -5.89 -11.10
N TYR A 13 1.14 -5.29 -10.59
CA TYR A 13 1.58 -5.40 -9.20
C TYR A 13 1.39 -4.05 -8.50
N SER A 14 0.38 -3.98 -7.63
CA SER A 14 0.13 -2.84 -6.75
C SER A 14 0.89 -3.01 -5.45
N HIS A 15 1.81 -2.08 -5.17
CA HIS A 15 2.53 -2.00 -3.88
C HIS A 15 2.09 -0.80 -3.02
N GLY A 16 0.94 -0.20 -3.35
CA GLY A 16 0.32 0.95 -2.68
C GLY A 16 1.11 2.28 -2.69
N LEU A 17 2.40 2.28 -3.04
CA LEU A 17 3.17 3.49 -3.42
C LEU A 17 2.81 4.01 -4.81
N ASP A 18 1.99 3.27 -5.56
CA ASP A 18 1.73 3.50 -6.98
C ASP A 18 0.59 4.49 -7.23
N LEU A 19 0.08 5.13 -6.18
CA LEU A 19 -1.22 5.78 -6.14
C LEU A 19 -1.14 7.31 -6.23
N ASP A 20 -0.33 7.81 -7.16
CA ASP A 20 -0.62 9.05 -7.89
C ASP A 20 -1.30 8.71 -9.24
N LEU A 21 -2.13 7.66 -9.26
CA LEU A 21 -3.06 7.43 -10.36
C LEU A 21 -4.04 8.60 -10.40
N MET A 22 -4.23 9.24 -11.55
CA MET A 22 -5.31 10.21 -11.76
C MET A 22 -6.33 9.63 -12.75
N PRO A 23 -7.59 9.41 -12.35
CA PRO A 23 -8.14 9.63 -10.99
C PRO A 23 -7.56 8.65 -9.96
N PRO A 24 -7.54 9.04 -8.65
CA PRO A 24 -7.09 8.16 -7.58
C PRO A 24 -7.82 6.82 -7.65
N ALA A 25 -7.07 5.72 -7.70
CA ALA A 25 -7.69 4.40 -7.68
C ALA A 25 -8.49 4.22 -6.38
N LYS A 26 -9.66 3.61 -6.49
CA LYS A 26 -10.48 3.25 -5.33
C LYS A 26 -9.81 2.20 -4.43
N TYR A 27 -8.87 1.44 -4.99
CA TYR A 27 -8.18 0.36 -4.29
C TYR A 27 -6.83 0.84 -3.72
N VAL A 28 -6.70 0.76 -2.39
CA VAL A 28 -5.55 1.21 -1.60
C VAL A 28 -4.71 0.07 -0.99
N GLY A 29 -4.94 -1.17 -1.44
CA GLY A 29 -4.25 -2.37 -0.95
C GLY A 29 -3.02 -2.80 -1.77
N ILE A 30 -2.47 -3.95 -1.38
CA ILE A 30 -1.36 -4.61 -2.07
C ILE A 30 -1.92 -5.78 -2.86
N GLY A 31 -1.54 -5.89 -4.14
CA GLY A 31 -2.00 -7.03 -4.91
C GLY A 31 -1.31 -7.27 -6.22
N LYS A 32 -1.59 -8.45 -6.77
CA LYS A 32 -1.25 -8.86 -8.11
C LYS A 32 -2.54 -9.19 -8.83
N TYR A 33 -2.82 -8.43 -9.88
CA TYR A 33 -4.03 -8.54 -10.68
C TYR A 33 -3.66 -8.98 -12.08
N THR A 34 -4.30 -10.05 -12.56
CA THR A 34 -4.01 -10.60 -13.89
C THR A 34 -5.22 -10.53 -14.80
N GLY A 35 -4.96 -10.40 -16.09
CA GLY A 35 -6.00 -10.33 -17.10
C GLY A 35 -5.44 -10.61 -18.49
N GLU A 36 -6.36 -10.70 -19.45
CA GLU A 36 -5.98 -10.77 -20.85
C GLU A 36 -5.79 -9.36 -21.42
N LEU A 37 -4.76 -9.23 -22.25
CA LEU A 37 -4.42 -8.01 -22.96
C LEU A 37 -5.41 -7.84 -24.11
N ASN A 38 -6.26 -6.82 -24.02
CA ASN A 38 -7.19 -6.50 -25.09
C ASN A 38 -6.45 -5.80 -26.27
N ASP A 39 -7.10 -5.75 -27.43
CA ASP A 39 -6.54 -5.10 -28.62
C ASP A 39 -6.37 -3.58 -28.47
N ARG A 40 -6.97 -2.98 -27.43
CA ARG A 40 -6.80 -1.55 -27.11
C ARG A 40 -5.38 -1.26 -26.61
N TYR A 41 -4.82 -2.08 -25.73
CA TYR A 41 -3.53 -1.79 -25.10
C TYR A 41 -2.31 -2.29 -25.88
N ARG A 42 -2.48 -3.27 -26.76
CA ARG A 42 -1.36 -3.86 -27.52
C ARG A 42 -0.61 -2.83 -28.38
N PRO A 43 -1.26 -1.96 -29.18
CA PRO A 43 -0.56 -0.96 -29.99
C PRO A 43 0.24 0.04 -29.13
N GLU A 44 -0.28 0.43 -27.97
CA GLU A 44 0.37 1.36 -27.03
C GLU A 44 1.65 0.75 -26.44
N ILE A 45 1.59 -0.53 -26.04
CA ILE A 45 2.76 -1.26 -25.55
C ILE A 45 3.83 -1.38 -26.64
N GLU A 46 3.43 -1.76 -27.86
CA GLU A 46 4.35 -1.88 -29.00
C GLU A 46 4.99 -0.55 -29.38
N GLN A 47 4.23 0.55 -29.29
CA GLN A 47 4.74 1.91 -29.47
C GLN A 47 5.76 2.26 -28.39
N MET A 48 5.46 1.99 -27.12
CA MET A 48 6.40 2.26 -26.03
C MET A 48 7.68 1.45 -26.15
N GLN A 49 7.59 0.17 -26.51
CA GLN A 49 8.78 -0.65 -26.76
C GLN A 49 9.65 -0.08 -27.89
N ARG A 50 9.05 0.46 -28.97
CA ARG A 50 9.81 1.14 -30.04
C ARG A 50 10.54 2.36 -29.52
N ILE A 51 9.85 3.23 -28.80
CA ILE A 51 10.40 4.47 -28.23
C ILE A 51 11.60 4.16 -27.34
N LEU A 52 11.47 3.16 -26.47
CA LEU A 52 12.53 2.73 -25.55
C LEU A 52 13.69 2.06 -26.29
N ALA A 53 13.41 1.20 -27.28
CA ALA A 53 14.44 0.53 -28.07
C ALA A 53 15.27 1.51 -28.93
N ASN A 54 14.63 2.53 -29.48
CA ASN A 54 15.24 3.53 -30.34
C ASN A 54 15.85 4.71 -29.58
N ASN A 55 15.69 4.77 -28.25
CA ASN A 55 16.06 5.92 -27.42
C ASN A 55 15.46 7.24 -27.94
N GLU A 56 14.21 7.20 -28.42
CA GLU A 56 13.52 8.38 -28.97
C GLU A 56 13.28 9.47 -27.93
N ILE A 57 13.29 9.11 -26.65
CA ILE A 57 13.16 10.04 -25.53
C ILE A 57 14.44 10.02 -24.71
N ALA A 58 15.08 11.18 -24.60
CA ALA A 58 16.26 11.35 -23.78
C ALA A 58 15.92 11.27 -22.30
N SER A 59 16.69 10.49 -21.54
CA SER A 59 16.63 10.51 -20.09
C SER A 59 17.07 11.88 -19.57
N VAL A 60 16.39 12.40 -18.56
CA VAL A 60 16.76 13.66 -17.88
C VAL A 60 17.61 13.32 -16.64
N PRO A 61 18.95 13.38 -16.70
CA PRO A 61 19.80 12.96 -15.59
C PRO A 61 19.71 13.95 -14.43
N GLY A 62 19.62 13.43 -13.20
CA GLY A 62 19.87 14.20 -11.99
C GLY A 62 19.32 13.57 -10.72
N ARG A 63 19.84 13.95 -9.55
CA ARG A 63 19.30 13.49 -8.27
C ARG A 63 17.96 14.17 -7.99
N ASN A 64 16.95 13.38 -7.63
CA ASN A 64 15.60 13.84 -7.26
C ASN A 64 14.89 14.67 -8.34
N VAL A 65 15.20 14.45 -9.62
CA VAL A 65 14.66 15.26 -10.72
C VAL A 65 13.30 14.76 -11.22
N GLY A 66 12.92 13.52 -10.96
CA GLY A 66 11.63 12.97 -11.40
C GLY A 66 11.50 11.46 -11.21
N SER A 67 10.51 10.88 -11.88
CA SER A 67 10.18 9.45 -11.88
C SER A 67 11.18 8.62 -12.67
N VAL A 68 11.24 7.33 -12.38
CA VAL A 68 12.10 6.37 -13.10
C VAL A 68 11.24 5.23 -13.63
N LEU A 69 11.26 5.05 -14.95
CA LEU A 69 10.70 3.88 -15.62
C LEU A 69 11.83 2.86 -15.83
N SER A 70 11.79 1.75 -15.10
CA SER A 70 12.64 0.59 -15.40
C SER A 70 11.92 -0.32 -16.39
N TYR A 71 12.61 -0.79 -17.43
CA TYR A 71 12.01 -1.61 -18.47
C TYR A 71 12.92 -2.76 -18.87
N SER A 72 12.29 -3.86 -19.31
CA SER A 72 13.00 -4.97 -19.94
C SER A 72 12.05 -5.77 -20.83
N PHE A 73 12.40 -5.96 -22.10
CA PHE A 73 11.57 -6.66 -23.08
C PHE A 73 12.41 -7.21 -24.24
N ASP A 74 11.89 -8.19 -24.95
CA ASP A 74 12.47 -8.69 -26.20
C ASP A 74 11.72 -8.12 -27.39
N ARG A 75 12.46 -7.68 -28.41
CA ARG A 75 11.89 -7.18 -29.67
C ARG A 75 12.78 -7.60 -30.82
N ASP A 76 12.20 -8.21 -31.85
CA ASP A 76 12.89 -8.64 -33.07
C ASP A 76 14.16 -9.48 -32.79
N GLY A 77 14.09 -10.36 -31.77
CA GLY A 77 15.20 -11.22 -31.34
C GLY A 77 16.28 -10.52 -30.49
N THR A 78 16.10 -9.24 -30.16
CA THR A 78 17.03 -8.46 -29.34
C THR A 78 16.43 -8.14 -27.98
N ARG A 79 17.20 -8.38 -26.91
CA ARG A 79 16.82 -8.02 -25.54
C ARG A 79 17.14 -6.55 -25.26
N TYR A 80 16.13 -5.79 -24.87
CA TYR A 80 16.25 -4.41 -24.40
C TYR A 80 16.06 -4.37 -22.89
N GLN A 81 16.89 -3.58 -22.22
CA GLN A 81 16.76 -3.33 -20.78
C GLN A 81 17.39 -1.98 -20.43
N GLY A 82 16.77 -1.27 -19.50
CA GLY A 82 17.28 0.03 -19.08
C GLY A 82 16.39 0.74 -18.08
N GLN A 83 16.78 1.98 -17.80
CA GLN A 83 16.04 2.90 -16.96
C GLN A 83 15.92 4.24 -17.70
N LEU A 84 14.71 4.79 -17.73
CA LEU A 84 14.41 6.11 -18.24
C LEU A 84 14.03 7.01 -17.06
N GLN A 85 14.82 8.04 -16.79
CA GLN A 85 14.49 9.07 -15.82
C GLN A 85 13.76 10.23 -16.50
N TYR A 86 12.61 10.64 -15.97
CA TYR A 86 11.76 11.67 -16.59
C TYR A 86 10.98 12.50 -15.56
N ARG A 87 10.56 13.71 -15.95
CA ARG A 87 9.70 14.59 -15.16
C ARG A 87 8.24 14.39 -15.56
N SER A 88 7.31 14.69 -14.64
CA SER A 88 5.87 14.62 -14.92
C SER A 88 5.41 15.55 -16.06
N SER A 89 6.15 16.63 -16.32
CA SER A 89 5.90 17.57 -17.42
C SER A 89 6.42 17.10 -18.78
N ASP A 90 7.18 16.02 -18.84
CA ASP A 90 7.82 15.57 -20.08
C ASP A 90 6.84 14.81 -20.98
N GLU A 91 7.09 14.79 -22.29
CA GLU A 91 6.23 14.16 -23.31
C GLU A 91 5.94 12.68 -23.00
N ILE A 92 6.91 11.98 -22.40
CA ILE A 92 6.78 10.58 -21.98
C ILE A 92 5.58 10.36 -21.05
N ASN A 93 5.21 11.33 -20.21
CA ASN A 93 4.12 11.14 -19.25
C ASN A 93 2.78 10.90 -19.96
N GLY A 94 2.51 11.63 -21.05
CA GLY A 94 1.35 11.39 -21.90
C GLY A 94 1.36 10.01 -22.56
N LYS A 95 2.56 9.52 -22.95
CA LYS A 95 2.73 8.19 -23.55
C LYS A 95 2.64 7.05 -22.54
N LEU A 96 2.81 7.32 -21.26
CA LEU A 96 2.66 6.33 -20.18
C LEU A 96 1.23 6.27 -19.65
N LEU A 97 0.34 7.17 -20.07
CA LEU A 97 -1.03 7.25 -19.56
C LEU A 97 -1.80 5.92 -19.67
N PHE A 98 -1.61 5.16 -20.76
CA PHE A 98 -2.28 3.88 -20.94
C PHE A 98 -1.91 2.85 -19.85
N LEU A 99 -0.73 2.95 -19.22
CA LEU A 99 -0.35 2.07 -18.11
C LEU A 99 -1.21 2.35 -16.86
N TYR A 100 -1.59 3.61 -16.65
CA TYR A 100 -2.51 4.00 -15.57
C TYR A 100 -3.91 3.45 -15.85
N GLU A 101 -4.39 3.58 -17.09
CA GLU A 101 -5.67 3.00 -17.51
C GLU A 101 -5.68 1.48 -17.38
N LEU A 102 -4.63 0.80 -17.82
CA LEU A 102 -4.50 -0.65 -17.73
C LEU A 102 -4.42 -1.13 -16.26
N ALA A 103 -3.72 -0.40 -15.39
CA ALA A 103 -3.70 -0.68 -13.96
C ALA A 103 -5.12 -0.62 -13.38
N GLN A 104 -5.87 0.44 -13.72
CA GLN A 104 -7.25 0.61 -13.25
C GLN A 104 -8.19 -0.49 -13.78
N ASP A 105 -8.11 -0.82 -15.06
CA ASP A 105 -8.90 -1.91 -15.66
C ASP A 105 -8.60 -3.26 -14.96
N LEU A 106 -7.33 -3.54 -14.62
CA LEU A 106 -6.95 -4.76 -13.90
C LEU A 106 -7.39 -4.74 -12.43
N LEU A 107 -7.42 -3.59 -11.78
CA LEU A 107 -7.97 -3.46 -10.43
C LEU A 107 -9.48 -3.68 -10.40
N ASP A 108 -10.20 -3.16 -11.41
CA ASP A 108 -11.67 -3.23 -11.46
C ASP A 108 -12.20 -4.57 -12.02
N HIS A 109 -11.46 -5.18 -12.94
CA HIS A 109 -11.95 -6.33 -13.73
C HIS A 109 -10.96 -7.50 -13.83
N GLY A 110 -9.73 -7.35 -13.34
CA GLY A 110 -8.74 -8.42 -13.34
C GLY A 110 -9.05 -9.50 -12.29
N THR A 111 -8.37 -10.64 -12.44
CA THR A 111 -8.39 -11.72 -11.44
C THR A 111 -7.33 -11.44 -10.37
N PRO A 112 -7.72 -11.29 -9.09
CA PRO A 112 -6.77 -11.12 -8.00
C PRO A 112 -6.05 -12.44 -7.72
N GLU A 113 -4.74 -12.50 -7.95
CA GLU A 113 -3.90 -13.61 -7.48
C GLU A 113 -3.38 -13.36 -6.06
N ILE A 114 -3.14 -12.08 -5.75
CA ILE A 114 -2.75 -11.58 -4.43
C ILE A 114 -3.61 -10.35 -4.17
N ASN A 115 -4.27 -10.30 -3.02
CA ASN A 115 -5.07 -9.13 -2.63
C ASN A 115 -5.05 -9.01 -1.11
N LEU A 116 -3.98 -8.39 -0.59
CA LEU A 116 -3.87 -8.10 0.84
C LEU A 116 -4.49 -6.73 1.12
N HIS A 117 -5.62 -6.74 1.81
CA HIS A 117 -6.34 -5.54 2.18
C HIS A 117 -6.55 -5.52 3.71
N PRO A 118 -5.65 -4.88 4.46
CA PRO A 118 -5.85 -4.71 5.88
C PRO A 118 -6.94 -3.66 6.14
N THR A 119 -7.88 -4.02 7.01
CA THR A 119 -8.83 -3.08 7.59
C THR A 119 -8.55 -2.95 9.08
N PHE A 120 -9.13 -1.94 9.72
CA PHE A 120 -9.04 -1.80 11.16
C PHE A 120 -10.35 -1.34 11.77
N ALA A 121 -10.50 -1.62 13.06
CA ALA A 121 -11.52 -1.06 13.93
C ALA A 121 -10.85 -0.60 15.22
N ALA A 122 -11.43 0.40 15.88
CA ALA A 122 -10.94 0.89 17.16
C ALA A 122 -12.08 1.06 18.15
N ARG A 123 -11.78 0.87 19.43
CA ARG A 123 -12.69 1.11 20.55
C ARG A 123 -11.92 1.61 21.76
N SER A 124 -12.60 2.36 22.62
CA SER A 124 -12.08 2.75 23.93
C SER A 124 -12.56 1.74 24.98
N GLU A 125 -11.64 1.18 25.76
CA GLU A 125 -11.92 0.16 26.77
C GLU A 125 -10.98 0.32 27.97
N ALA A 126 -11.55 0.64 29.13
CA ALA A 126 -10.83 0.74 30.41
C ALA A 126 -9.51 1.57 30.36
N GLY A 127 -9.56 2.77 29.79
CA GLY A 127 -8.38 3.65 29.65
C GLY A 127 -7.40 3.25 28.55
N ASN A 128 -7.78 2.32 27.68
CA ASN A 128 -7.01 1.89 26.51
C ASN A 128 -7.76 2.15 25.22
N LEU A 129 -7.01 2.51 24.18
CA LEU A 129 -7.43 2.40 22.81
C LEU A 129 -7.13 0.97 22.35
N VAL A 130 -8.17 0.17 22.10
CA VAL A 130 -8.03 -1.15 21.50
C VAL A 130 -8.21 -1.02 19.99
N VAL A 131 -7.22 -1.49 19.24
CA VAL A 131 -7.24 -1.49 17.77
C VAL A 131 -7.19 -2.92 17.27
N ASP A 132 -8.22 -3.33 16.57
CA ASP A 132 -8.27 -4.59 15.85
C ASP A 132 -7.87 -4.35 14.40
N VAL A 133 -6.76 -4.93 13.96
CA VAL A 133 -6.36 -4.94 12.55
C VAL A 133 -6.71 -6.30 11.96
N VAL A 134 -7.43 -6.30 10.84
CA VAL A 134 -7.81 -7.53 10.13
C VAL A 134 -7.12 -7.54 8.79
N PHE A 135 -6.22 -8.49 8.59
CA PHE A 135 -5.58 -8.75 7.30
C PHE A 135 -6.40 -9.78 6.53
N GLY A 136 -7.11 -9.34 5.49
CA GLY A 136 -7.81 -10.21 4.55
C GLY A 136 -6.97 -10.52 3.32
N ASN A 137 -7.15 -11.72 2.76
CA ASN A 137 -6.53 -12.12 1.50
C ASN A 137 -7.55 -12.78 0.55
N ASP A 138 -8.10 -11.99 -0.36
CA ASP A 138 -9.07 -12.47 -1.37
C ASP A 138 -8.38 -13.03 -2.63
N GLY A 139 -7.05 -13.12 -2.62
CA GLY A 139 -6.26 -13.74 -3.68
C GLY A 139 -6.25 -15.27 -3.60
N THR A 140 -5.45 -15.87 -4.48
CA THR A 140 -5.28 -17.33 -4.59
C THR A 140 -3.96 -17.83 -4.01
N GLN A 141 -3.04 -16.92 -3.66
CA GLN A 141 -1.75 -17.24 -3.04
C GLN A 141 -1.69 -16.78 -1.58
N GLU A 142 -0.94 -17.49 -0.75
CA GLU A 142 -0.64 -17.06 0.62
C GLU A 142 0.27 -15.82 0.61
N VAL A 143 -0.05 -14.85 1.46
CA VAL A 143 0.77 -13.66 1.67
C VAL A 143 1.37 -13.71 3.07
N VAL A 144 2.68 -13.51 3.16
CA VAL A 144 3.40 -13.48 4.43
C VAL A 144 4.11 -12.14 4.55
N ILE A 145 3.86 -11.43 5.65
CA ILE A 145 4.50 -10.15 5.97
C ILE A 145 5.21 -10.23 7.32
N ASP A 146 6.22 -9.38 7.50
CA ASP A 146 6.86 -9.18 8.80
C ASP A 146 5.85 -8.64 9.83
N GLY A 147 5.88 -9.21 11.03
CA GLY A 147 4.98 -8.84 12.13
C GLY A 147 5.48 -7.67 12.99
N PRO A 148 4.72 -7.30 14.03
CA PRO A 148 4.96 -6.14 14.89
C PRO A 148 6.31 -6.07 15.60
N GLU A 149 7.03 -7.19 15.74
CA GLU A 149 8.42 -7.22 16.23
C GLU A 149 9.37 -6.38 15.36
N LYS A 150 9.06 -6.25 14.06
CA LYS A 150 9.86 -5.47 13.10
C LYS A 150 9.36 -4.04 12.93
N TRP A 151 8.20 -3.71 13.48
CA TRP A 151 7.55 -2.42 13.28
C TRP A 151 8.10 -1.38 14.25
N LEU A 152 8.44 -0.21 13.73
CA LEU A 152 9.01 0.88 14.50
C LEU A 152 7.92 1.69 15.20
N SER A 153 8.23 2.14 16.42
CA SER A 153 7.36 3.00 17.23
C SER A 153 7.29 4.46 16.75
N ARG A 154 8.13 4.85 15.78
CA ARG A 154 8.13 6.19 15.18
C ARG A 154 8.41 6.10 13.70
N ARG A 155 7.69 6.92 12.92
CA ARG A 155 7.92 7.18 11.50
C ARG A 155 9.16 8.07 11.30
N ALA A 156 10.32 7.61 11.76
CA ALA A 156 11.56 8.39 11.72
C ALA A 156 12.51 7.95 10.59
N LEU A 157 12.31 6.76 10.03
CA LEU A 157 13.18 6.20 9.00
C LEU A 157 12.37 5.94 7.74
N LEU A 158 12.77 6.58 6.63
CA LEU A 158 12.19 6.38 5.28
C LEU A 158 12.12 4.90 4.87
N ASN A 159 12.93 4.06 5.50
CA ASN A 159 13.08 2.64 5.20
C ASN A 159 12.55 1.70 6.29
N GLY A 160 12.05 2.24 7.41
CA GLY A 160 11.57 1.44 8.52
C GLY A 160 10.16 0.90 8.28
N GLN A 161 9.89 -0.29 8.80
CA GLN A 161 8.53 -0.84 8.80
C GLN A 161 7.73 -0.18 9.92
N TYR A 162 6.46 0.12 9.70
CA TYR A 162 5.59 0.74 10.70
C TYR A 162 4.13 0.46 10.38
N PHE A 163 3.30 0.57 11.42
CA PHE A 163 1.85 0.60 11.29
C PHE A 163 1.34 1.71 12.18
N LEU A 164 0.66 2.70 11.59
CA LEU A 164 0.24 3.92 12.26
C LEU A 164 -1.26 4.12 12.09
N ILE A 165 -1.93 4.38 13.20
CA ILE A 165 -3.31 4.87 13.22
C ILE A 165 -3.29 6.34 13.64
N SER A 166 -4.00 7.18 12.91
CA SER A 166 -4.24 8.58 13.23
C SER A 166 -5.73 8.79 13.47
N ALA A 167 -6.07 9.71 14.35
CA ALA A 167 -7.44 10.06 14.65
C ALA A 167 -7.59 11.56 14.95
N ASP A 168 -8.74 12.10 14.57
CA ASP A 168 -9.16 13.46 14.93
C ASP A 168 -10.67 13.55 15.15
N ASN A 169 -11.09 14.55 15.91
CA ASN A 169 -12.50 14.86 16.10
C ASN A 169 -12.78 16.36 16.21
N ASP A 170 -14.07 16.71 16.10
CA ASP A 170 -14.56 18.08 16.18
C ASP A 170 -14.39 18.71 17.58
N ALA A 171 -14.21 17.88 18.63
CA ALA A 171 -13.89 18.35 19.97
C ALA A 171 -12.44 18.86 20.11
N GLY A 172 -11.64 18.75 19.04
CA GLY A 172 -10.28 19.28 18.93
C GLY A 172 -9.19 18.36 19.47
N ALA A 173 -9.50 17.06 19.63
CA ALA A 173 -8.47 16.05 19.85
C ALA A 173 -7.91 15.59 18.49
N ARG A 174 -6.59 15.47 18.42
CA ARG A 174 -5.89 14.86 17.29
C ARG A 174 -4.69 14.10 17.81
N PHE A 175 -4.59 12.82 17.46
CA PHE A 175 -3.53 11.96 17.93
C PHE A 175 -3.13 10.92 16.89
N GLN A 176 -1.99 10.30 17.15
CA GLN A 176 -1.49 9.15 16.40
C GLN A 176 -0.94 8.10 17.34
N VAL A 177 -0.94 6.86 16.88
CA VAL A 177 -0.41 5.71 17.59
C VAL A 177 0.27 4.75 16.63
N ALA A 178 1.50 4.37 16.97
CA ALA A 178 2.21 3.29 16.28
C ALA A 178 1.83 1.95 16.93
N LEU A 179 1.29 1.03 16.14
CA LEU A 179 1.01 -0.33 16.58
C LEU A 179 2.33 -1.10 16.55
N VAL A 180 2.76 -1.62 17.69
CA VAL A 180 4.04 -2.30 17.87
C VAL A 180 3.88 -3.48 18.81
N GLU A 181 4.84 -4.40 18.80
CA GLU A 181 4.79 -5.66 19.55
C GLU A 181 4.41 -5.51 21.03
N LYS A 182 4.91 -4.48 21.72
CA LYS A 182 4.62 -4.28 23.15
C LYS A 182 3.13 -4.07 23.45
N TYR A 183 2.33 -3.64 22.48
CA TYR A 183 0.89 -3.44 22.62
C TYR A 183 0.08 -4.64 22.14
N LEU A 184 0.71 -5.70 21.62
CA LEU A 184 -0.01 -6.90 21.20
C LEU A 184 -0.75 -7.53 22.39
N SER A 185 -2.04 -7.80 22.18
CA SER A 185 -2.83 -8.58 23.12
C SER A 185 -2.30 -10.01 23.19
N ALA A 186 -2.59 -10.71 24.29
CA ALA A 186 -2.13 -12.08 24.49
C ALA A 186 -2.59 -13.03 23.36
N ALA A 187 -3.81 -12.83 22.85
CA ALA A 187 -4.37 -13.63 21.76
C ALA A 187 -3.64 -13.41 20.42
N SER A 188 -3.03 -12.24 20.21
CA SER A 188 -2.35 -11.90 18.96
C SER A 188 -0.83 -12.09 19.01
N ARG A 189 -0.27 -12.62 20.09
CA ARG A 189 1.18 -12.86 20.24
C ARG A 189 1.75 -13.80 19.18
N ALA A 190 0.97 -14.74 18.66
CA ALA A 190 1.40 -15.62 17.57
C ALA A 190 1.74 -14.86 16.27
N CYS A 191 1.25 -13.62 16.11
CA CYS A 191 1.50 -12.76 14.97
C CYS A 191 2.72 -11.82 15.16
N ALA A 192 3.42 -11.90 16.30
CA ALA A 192 4.48 -10.97 16.67
C ALA A 192 5.62 -10.91 15.65
N SER A 193 6.13 -12.07 15.25
CA SER A 193 7.24 -12.17 14.30
C SER A 193 6.80 -12.04 12.84
N VAL A 194 5.68 -12.66 12.49
CA VAL A 194 5.19 -12.84 11.11
C VAL A 194 3.67 -12.90 11.11
N ILE A 195 3.05 -12.34 10.08
CA ILE A 195 1.62 -12.49 9.78
C ILE A 195 1.51 -13.24 8.45
N SER A 196 0.92 -14.42 8.48
CA SER A 196 0.66 -15.28 7.31
C SER A 196 -0.85 -15.30 7.06
N VAL A 197 -1.26 -14.90 5.85
CA VAL A 197 -2.66 -14.79 5.45
C VAL A 197 -2.89 -15.68 4.24
N LYS A 198 -3.54 -16.82 4.46
CA LYS A 198 -3.86 -17.78 3.41
C LYS A 198 -5.02 -17.30 2.54
N PRO A 199 -5.17 -17.83 1.31
CA PRO A 199 -6.31 -17.53 0.45
C PRO A 199 -7.65 -17.70 1.15
N GLY A 200 -8.52 -16.70 1.05
CA GLY A 200 -9.85 -16.67 1.66
C GLY A 200 -9.88 -16.62 3.19
N GLN A 201 -8.73 -16.45 3.85
CA GLN A 201 -8.64 -16.30 5.29
C GLN A 201 -8.51 -14.84 5.70
N SER A 202 -8.87 -14.58 6.97
CA SER A 202 -8.59 -13.31 7.62
C SER A 202 -7.84 -13.55 8.92
N VAL A 203 -6.80 -12.76 9.18
CA VAL A 203 -6.04 -12.81 10.43
C VAL A 203 -6.28 -11.52 11.20
N LYS A 204 -6.83 -11.66 12.42
CA LYS A 204 -7.02 -10.53 13.34
C LYS A 204 -5.81 -10.36 14.25
N VAL A 205 -5.26 -9.16 14.30
CA VAL A 205 -4.19 -8.74 15.20
C VAL A 205 -4.70 -7.60 16.07
N GLU A 206 -4.83 -7.86 17.37
CA GLU A 206 -5.35 -6.91 18.34
C GLU A 206 -4.22 -6.24 19.12
N PHE A 207 -4.32 -4.92 19.21
CA PHE A 207 -3.42 -4.08 19.98
C PHE A 207 -4.20 -3.36 21.09
N VAL A 208 -3.70 -3.44 22.31
CA VAL A 208 -4.25 -2.73 23.48
C VAL A 208 -3.26 -1.63 23.84
N VAL A 209 -3.61 -0.39 23.52
CA VAL A 209 -2.72 0.76 23.69
C VAL A 209 -3.23 1.65 24.83
N PRO A 210 -2.45 1.83 25.91
CA PRO A 210 -2.78 2.79 26.96
C PRO A 210 -2.95 4.21 26.40
N HIS A 211 -3.94 4.96 26.89
CA HIS A 211 -4.19 6.34 26.42
C HIS A 211 -3.00 7.29 26.62
N ASP A 212 -2.17 7.06 27.64
CA ASP A 212 -0.96 7.85 27.91
C ASP A 212 0.18 7.59 26.91
N ALA A 213 0.08 6.51 26.13
CA ALA A 213 1.05 6.15 25.11
C ALA A 213 0.73 6.74 23.72
N LEU A 214 -0.40 7.44 23.60
CA LEU A 214 -0.81 8.15 22.40
C LEU A 214 0.01 9.42 22.23
N THR A 215 0.37 9.71 20.98
CA THR A 215 1.07 10.96 20.65
C THR A 215 0.06 11.95 20.10
N PHE A 216 -0.24 12.99 20.88
CA PHE A 216 -1.14 14.06 20.46
C PHE A 216 -0.41 15.10 19.59
N ASP A 217 -1.13 15.68 18.63
CA ASP A 217 -0.65 16.82 17.86
C ASP A 217 -0.44 18.01 18.83
N PRO A 218 0.73 18.65 18.87
CA PRO A 218 0.97 19.84 19.71
C PRO A 218 -0.02 20.98 19.45
N GLY A 219 -0.61 21.06 18.26
CA GLY A 219 -1.64 22.03 17.88
C GLY A 219 -3.07 21.62 18.27
N ALA A 220 -3.29 20.41 18.79
CA ALA A 220 -4.62 19.97 19.24
C ALA A 220 -5.03 20.72 20.51
N SER A 221 -6.27 21.22 20.54
CA SER A 221 -6.84 21.90 21.70
C SER A 221 -7.11 20.95 22.86
N ARG A 222 -7.10 19.62 22.61
CA ARG A 222 -7.17 18.57 23.63
C ARG A 222 -6.00 17.61 23.50
N GLN A 223 -5.31 17.40 24.61
CA GLN A 223 -4.17 16.49 24.78
C GLN A 223 -4.58 15.20 25.51
N ARG A 224 -5.82 14.75 25.28
CA ARG A 224 -6.44 13.53 25.83
C ARG A 224 -7.54 13.07 24.88
N ILE A 225 -7.98 11.81 24.98
CA ILE A 225 -9.17 11.32 24.26
C ILE A 225 -10.42 11.77 25.02
N PRO A 226 -11.18 12.78 24.53
CA PRO A 226 -12.58 12.91 24.94
C PRO A 226 -13.43 11.78 24.36
N GLY A 227 -14.48 11.37 25.07
CA GLY A 227 -15.55 10.56 24.49
C GLY A 227 -16.22 11.30 23.32
N GLY A 228 -16.70 10.53 22.35
CA GLY A 228 -17.34 11.02 21.13
C GLY A 228 -16.82 10.32 19.88
N THR A 229 -17.31 10.82 18.74
CA THR A 229 -17.04 10.27 17.41
C THR A 229 -15.74 10.83 16.83
N TYR A 230 -14.93 9.96 16.22
CA TYR A 230 -13.67 10.28 15.59
C TYR A 230 -13.65 9.86 14.13
N GLN A 231 -12.94 10.65 13.34
CA GLN A 231 -12.42 10.23 12.04
C GLN A 231 -11.07 9.56 12.27
N MET A 232 -10.87 8.37 11.70
CA MET A 232 -9.64 7.60 11.85
C MET A 232 -9.07 7.15 10.51
N PHE A 233 -7.74 7.09 10.45
CA PHE A 233 -6.98 6.75 9.25
C PHE A 233 -5.86 5.78 9.62
N GLY A 234 -5.63 4.77 8.77
CA GLY A 234 -4.56 3.80 8.96
C GLY A 234 -3.57 3.83 7.79
N VAL A 235 -2.28 3.74 8.11
CA VAL A 235 -1.21 3.54 7.12
C VAL A 235 -0.20 2.52 7.62
N ALA A 236 0.30 1.70 6.71
CA ALA A 236 1.34 0.73 7.01
C ALA A 236 2.46 0.78 5.97
N ASN A 237 3.68 0.58 6.42
CA ASN A 237 4.82 0.24 5.58
C ASN A 237 5.36 -1.09 6.10
N VAL A 238 5.16 -2.16 5.34
CA VAL A 238 5.49 -3.52 5.76
C VAL A 238 6.39 -4.17 4.72
N ASN A 239 7.07 -5.24 5.13
CA ASN A 239 7.87 -6.04 4.23
C ASN A 239 7.18 -7.38 3.97
N ILE A 240 6.90 -7.65 2.70
CA ILE A 240 6.35 -8.91 2.21
C ILE A 240 7.52 -9.89 2.07
N GLN A 241 7.37 -11.07 2.67
CA GLN A 241 8.32 -12.17 2.59
C GLN A 241 7.94 -13.17 1.51
N SER A 242 6.64 -13.40 1.32
CA SER A 242 6.10 -14.23 0.25
C SER A 242 4.73 -13.72 -0.23
N PRO A 243 4.36 -13.98 -1.50
CA PRO A 243 5.13 -14.74 -2.50
C PRO A 243 6.33 -13.97 -3.03
N SER A 244 7.31 -14.69 -3.62
CA SER A 244 8.60 -14.10 -4.03
C SER A 244 8.48 -12.98 -5.05
N GLU A 245 7.45 -13.03 -5.89
CA GLU A 245 7.14 -12.01 -6.90
C GLU A 245 6.68 -10.67 -6.32
N MET A 246 6.20 -10.66 -5.07
CA MET A 246 5.82 -9.45 -4.32
C MET A 246 6.80 -9.15 -3.18
N LYS A 247 7.91 -9.90 -3.07
CA LYS A 247 8.83 -9.79 -1.95
C LYS A 247 9.46 -8.40 -1.90
N GLY A 248 9.38 -7.75 -0.74
CA GLY A 248 9.94 -6.44 -0.51
C GLY A 248 8.98 -5.51 0.22
N LYS A 249 9.30 -4.22 0.19
CA LYS A 249 8.52 -3.19 0.88
C LYS A 249 7.22 -2.92 0.16
N ALA A 250 6.17 -2.73 0.94
CA ALA A 250 4.89 -2.31 0.44
C ALA A 250 4.27 -1.28 1.39
N PHE A 251 3.72 -0.22 0.79
CA PHE A 251 2.96 0.78 1.51
C PHE A 251 1.49 0.45 1.38
N ILE A 252 0.74 0.62 2.46
CA ILE A 252 -0.69 0.35 2.49
C ILE A 252 -1.38 1.54 3.13
N GLN A 253 -2.41 2.03 2.46
CA GLN A 253 -3.35 2.95 3.06
C GLN A 253 -4.65 2.20 3.33
N MET A 254 -5.24 2.43 4.49
CA MET A 254 -6.50 1.80 4.90
C MET A 254 -7.64 2.77 4.66
N ASP A 255 -8.84 2.22 4.55
CA ASP A 255 -10.04 3.01 4.43
C ASP A 255 -10.19 3.97 5.61
N LYS A 256 -10.62 5.19 5.29
CA LYS A 256 -10.97 6.18 6.30
C LYS A 256 -12.23 5.71 7.03
N LEU A 257 -12.17 5.67 8.36
CA LEU A 257 -13.35 5.47 9.20
C LEU A 257 -13.89 6.83 9.63
N SER A 258 -15.14 7.13 9.32
CA SER A 258 -15.74 8.47 9.55
C SER A 258 -16.35 8.62 10.94
N ASP A 259 -16.83 7.51 11.52
CA ASP A 259 -17.76 7.53 12.65
C ASP A 259 -17.36 6.56 13.77
N VAL A 260 -16.11 6.62 14.24
CA VAL A 260 -15.62 5.75 15.32
C VAL A 260 -15.94 6.36 16.68
N ASP A 261 -16.87 5.75 17.42
CA ASP A 261 -17.17 6.17 18.79
C ASP A 261 -16.11 5.65 19.78
N LEU A 262 -15.34 6.58 20.37
CA LEU A 262 -14.35 6.30 21.41
C LEU A 262 -14.82 6.71 22.81
N THR A 263 -16.14 6.76 23.03
CA THR A 263 -16.69 6.85 24.38
C THR A 263 -16.34 5.58 25.17
N GLU A 264 -15.75 5.75 26.37
CA GLU A 264 -15.35 4.62 27.21
C GLU A 264 -16.57 3.73 27.52
N ARG A 265 -16.38 2.43 27.31
CA ARG A 265 -17.34 1.38 27.68
C ARG A 265 -16.98 0.75 29.02
#